data_AF-I4K3K4-F1
#
_entry.id   AF-I4K3K4-F1
#
_cell.length_a   1.000
_cell.length_b   1.000
_cell.length_c   1.000
_cell.angle_alpha   90.00
_cell.angle_beta   90.00
_cell.angle_gamma   90.00
#
_symmetry.space_group_name_H-M   'P 1'
#
loop_
_entity.id
_entity.type
_entity.pdbx_description
1 polymer ?
#
loop_
_entity_poly.entity_id
_entity_poly.type
_entity_poly.pdbx_seq_one_letter_code
_entity_poly.pdbx_strand_id
1 'polypeptide(L)'
;MTIEGVVPSGRPLPPDLPAVQSTTPSPAPAAPPETWHETSSTPPAGGPHKPFLLRATLSALRYRDLQNPVTQRSSGTLPGENSTDNQLAKALEKSFGLLHSFLNDGRLTWLSLQRIAAHPLGESEALDSAIQVVREILKRPRLSDAIFSRDGDITRDSLSAAAQALQGNSSANVFSQDPFHAQGNAQVVEALQSEFPNLRDKAMDRTYLFEPYQYLEIAKLRVVMQDPYEVDQQGEPVVDTSTGMPKSKYSELCVYTAKNIIERPGLLPSLERASGARLFGPPHKEGWLSNKNLERWREQDDARKTR
;
A
#
# COMPACT_ATOMS: atom_id res chain seq x y z
N MET A 1 7.36 29.14 -54.10
CA MET A 1 6.95 28.19 -55.17
C MET A 1 5.64 27.58 -54.75
N THR A 2 4.71 27.37 -55.68
CA THR A 2 3.31 27.01 -55.38
C THR A 2 2.82 26.03 -56.45
N ILE A 3 2.30 24.87 -56.03
CA ILE A 3 1.52 23.93 -56.87
C ILE A 3 0.45 23.31 -55.97
N GLU A 4 -0.79 23.18 -56.47
CA GLU A 4 -1.94 22.57 -55.80
C GLU A 4 -2.33 21.21 -56.42
N GLY A 5 -3.22 20.44 -55.78
CA GLY A 5 -3.81 19.19 -56.31
C GLY A 5 -4.13 18.18 -55.18
N VAL A 6 -5.34 18.07 -54.59
CA VAL A 6 -6.71 17.75 -55.10
C VAL A 6 -7.03 16.23 -55.06
N VAL A 7 -8.23 15.90 -54.55
CA VAL A 7 -8.70 14.63 -53.91
C VAL A 7 -10.27 14.65 -53.90
N PRO A 8 -11.09 13.57 -53.77
CA PRO A 8 -10.86 12.11 -53.53
C PRO A 8 -11.56 11.13 -54.52
N SER A 9 -11.35 9.80 -54.36
CA SER A 9 -12.36 8.71 -54.51
C SER A 9 -11.76 7.35 -54.10
N GLY A 10 -12.45 6.38 -53.47
CA GLY A 10 -13.84 6.29 -52.97
C GLY A 10 -14.11 5.00 -52.15
N ARG A 11 -15.33 4.78 -51.65
CA ARG A 11 -15.82 3.57 -50.90
C ARG A 11 -17.32 3.39 -51.18
N PRO A 12 -17.88 2.15 -51.26
CA PRO A 12 -18.46 1.49 -50.07
C PRO A 12 -18.31 -0.07 -50.05
N LEU A 13 -19.14 -0.76 -49.26
CA LEU A 13 -19.18 -2.21 -48.90
C LEU A 13 -20.64 -2.74 -49.04
N PRO A 14 -20.96 -4.05 -48.77
CA PRO A 14 -20.22 -5.30 -48.99
C PRO A 14 -20.98 -6.13 -50.07
N PRO A 15 -21.88 -7.15 -49.86
CA PRO A 15 -22.10 -8.19 -48.82
C PRO A 15 -21.90 -9.67 -49.32
N ASP A 16 -21.82 -10.66 -48.41
CA ASP A 16 -22.80 -11.79 -48.28
C ASP A 16 -22.32 -12.97 -47.39
N LEU A 17 -23.31 -13.69 -46.84
CA LEU A 17 -23.31 -14.88 -45.94
C LEU A 17 -24.59 -15.72 -46.30
N PRO A 18 -24.98 -16.89 -45.71
CA PRO A 18 -24.52 -17.52 -44.45
C PRO A 18 -24.49 -19.09 -44.34
N ALA A 19 -24.00 -19.57 -43.17
CA ALA A 19 -24.54 -20.66 -42.32
C ALA A 19 -24.51 -22.19 -42.67
N VAL A 20 -24.74 -22.96 -41.59
CA VAL A 20 -24.99 -24.43 -41.37
C VAL A 20 -23.76 -25.20 -40.84
N GLN A 21 -23.49 -25.24 -39.53
CA GLN A 21 -24.13 -25.96 -38.40
C GLN A 21 -23.69 -27.42 -38.17
N SER A 22 -22.89 -27.60 -37.10
CA SER A 22 -23.05 -28.56 -35.99
C SER A 22 -23.18 -30.08 -36.23
N THR A 23 -22.23 -30.84 -35.67
CA THR A 23 -22.55 -32.03 -34.82
C THR A 23 -21.39 -32.45 -33.91
N THR A 24 -21.71 -32.89 -32.68
CA THR A 24 -20.84 -33.50 -31.64
C THR A 24 -20.92 -35.05 -31.72
N PRO A 25 -20.19 -35.91 -30.92
CA PRO A 25 -19.70 -35.71 -29.55
C PRO A 25 -18.28 -36.27 -29.19
N SER A 26 -17.95 -36.21 -27.89
CA SER A 26 -16.78 -36.80 -27.22
C SER A 26 -16.91 -38.33 -27.01
N PRO A 27 -15.82 -39.04 -26.64
CA PRO A 27 -15.81 -39.55 -25.26
C PRO A 27 -14.44 -39.59 -24.53
N ALA A 28 -14.53 -39.51 -23.20
CA ALA A 28 -13.66 -40.17 -22.22
C ALA A 28 -14.57 -41.10 -21.36
N PRO A 29 -14.12 -42.19 -20.70
CA PRO A 29 -13.07 -42.15 -19.65
C PRO A 29 -12.18 -43.42 -19.53
N ALA A 30 -11.17 -43.40 -18.64
CA ALA A 30 -10.76 -44.55 -17.77
C ALA A 30 -9.59 -44.21 -16.81
N ALA A 31 -9.75 -44.55 -15.53
CA ALA A 31 -8.72 -44.75 -14.49
C ALA A 31 -9.40 -45.33 -13.22
N PRO A 32 -8.70 -45.93 -12.23
CA PRO A 32 -7.29 -46.39 -12.18
C PRO A 32 -7.24 -47.94 -12.19
N PRO A 33 -6.31 -48.65 -11.51
CA PRO A 33 -6.35 -48.79 -10.04
C PRO A 33 -4.98 -48.63 -9.34
N GLU A 34 -5.00 -48.77 -8.01
CA GLU A 34 -3.86 -48.61 -7.09
C GLU A 34 -2.99 -49.88 -7.00
N THR A 35 -1.70 -49.71 -6.65
CA THR A 35 -0.89 -50.77 -6.05
C THR A 35 -0.05 -50.23 -4.90
N TRP A 36 -0.33 -50.69 -3.68
CA TRP A 36 0.50 -50.45 -2.51
C TRP A 36 1.75 -51.32 -2.55
N HIS A 37 2.92 -50.76 -2.22
CA HIS A 37 4.06 -51.55 -1.74
C HIS A 37 4.81 -50.81 -0.63
N GLU A 38 4.61 -51.30 0.58
CA GLU A 38 5.33 -50.97 1.80
C GLU A 38 6.37 -52.07 2.07
N THR A 39 7.65 -51.73 2.15
CA THR A 39 8.69 -52.68 2.61
C THR A 39 9.78 -51.98 3.39
N SER A 40 9.86 -52.27 4.68
CA SER A 40 10.91 -51.77 5.59
C SER A 40 12.20 -52.58 5.47
N SER A 41 13.34 -51.97 5.82
CA SER A 41 14.58 -52.68 6.18
C SER A 41 15.43 -51.83 7.14
N THR A 42 15.99 -52.48 8.16
CA THR A 42 16.61 -51.87 9.34
C THR A 42 18.15 -51.72 9.23
N PRO A 43 18.81 -50.94 10.12
CA PRO A 43 20.15 -50.40 9.87
C PRO A 43 21.32 -51.18 10.54
N PRO A 44 22.57 -50.91 10.13
CA PRO A 44 23.76 -51.17 10.95
C PRO A 44 23.98 -50.04 11.99
N ALA A 45 24.72 -50.34 13.07
CA ALA A 45 24.91 -49.43 14.22
C ALA A 45 26.38 -49.05 14.46
N GLY A 46 26.60 -47.97 15.23
CA GLY A 46 27.88 -47.70 15.92
C GLY A 46 28.57 -46.37 15.58
N GLY A 47 28.29 -45.32 16.36
CA GLY A 47 29.02 -44.04 16.34
C GLY A 47 28.58 -43.15 17.51
N PRO A 48 29.49 -42.48 18.25
CA PRO A 48 29.17 -41.93 19.56
C PRO A 48 28.32 -40.64 19.52
N HIS A 49 27.31 -40.59 20.40
CA HIS A 49 26.42 -39.45 20.55
C HIS A 49 27.13 -38.18 21.05
N LYS A 50 26.93 -37.06 20.37
CA LYS A 50 26.99 -35.71 20.96
C LYS A 50 25.55 -35.21 21.17
N PRO A 51 25.20 -34.58 22.31
CA PRO A 51 23.84 -34.16 22.57
C PRO A 51 23.46 -32.95 21.71
N PHE A 52 22.50 -33.13 20.80
CA PHE A 52 21.78 -32.01 20.18
C PHE A 52 20.89 -31.35 21.24
N LEU A 53 21.32 -30.21 21.77
CA LEU A 53 20.53 -29.40 22.70
C LEU A 53 19.45 -28.58 21.97
N LEU A 54 18.48 -29.29 21.38
CA LEU A 54 17.24 -28.70 20.88
C LEU A 54 16.33 -28.33 22.07
N ARG A 55 16.54 -27.15 22.69
CA ARG A 55 15.54 -26.59 23.62
C ARG A 55 15.63 -25.08 23.85
N ALA A 56 14.47 -24.52 24.21
CA ALA A 56 14.26 -23.22 24.83
C ALA A 56 14.51 -21.96 23.97
N THR A 57 13.71 -21.77 22.92
CA THR A 57 13.40 -20.43 22.39
C THR A 57 12.54 -19.65 23.40
N LEU A 58 13.19 -18.94 24.32
CA LEU A 58 12.60 -17.98 25.27
C LEU A 58 13.57 -16.77 25.34
N SER A 59 13.14 -15.51 25.26
CA SER A 59 11.79 -14.95 25.38
C SER A 59 11.50 -13.87 24.34
N ALA A 60 11.18 -14.26 23.11
CA ALA A 60 10.46 -13.38 22.19
C ALA A 60 9.03 -13.19 22.71
N LEU A 61 8.77 -12.07 23.41
CA LEU A 61 7.44 -11.74 23.94
C LEU A 61 6.45 -11.48 22.80
N ARG A 62 5.75 -12.53 22.36
CA ARG A 62 4.63 -12.46 21.43
C ARG A 62 3.40 -11.79 22.07
N TYR A 63 3.45 -10.49 22.28
CA TYR A 63 2.27 -9.66 22.57
C TYR A 63 1.36 -9.45 21.34
N ARG A 64 1.23 -10.48 20.50
CA ARG A 64 0.42 -10.45 19.25
C ARG A 64 -0.87 -11.28 19.34
N ASP A 65 -0.98 -12.15 20.34
CA ASP A 65 -2.05 -13.15 20.46
C ASP A 65 -3.03 -12.88 21.64
N LEU A 66 -3.04 -11.64 22.18
CA LEU A 66 -4.01 -11.17 23.21
C LEU A 66 -4.98 -10.08 22.73
N GLN A 67 -4.94 -9.72 21.44
CA GLN A 67 -6.07 -9.02 20.84
C GLN A 67 -7.16 -10.04 20.52
N ASN A 68 -8.15 -10.15 21.41
CA ASN A 68 -9.36 -10.93 21.16
C ASN A 68 -9.92 -10.56 19.78
N PRO A 69 -10.17 -11.53 18.88
CA PRO A 69 -10.96 -11.24 17.68
C PRO A 69 -12.34 -10.81 18.15
N VAL A 70 -12.67 -9.53 17.97
CA VAL A 70 -14.01 -9.02 18.24
C VAL A 70 -14.94 -9.62 17.18
N THR A 71 -15.50 -10.78 17.49
CA THR A 71 -16.50 -11.47 16.66
C THR A 71 -17.56 -10.46 16.26
N GLN A 72 -17.63 -10.16 14.97
CA GLN A 72 -18.30 -8.97 14.45
C GLN A 72 -19.83 -9.07 14.60
N ARG A 73 -20.32 -8.76 15.80
CA ARG A 73 -21.70 -8.30 15.98
C ARG A 73 -21.83 -7.02 15.17
N SER A 74 -22.74 -7.03 14.19
CA SER A 74 -23.14 -5.85 13.43
C SER A 74 -23.99 -4.94 14.31
N SER A 75 -23.37 -4.29 15.30
CA SER A 75 -24.00 -3.22 16.08
C SER A 75 -24.40 -2.09 15.13
N GLY A 76 -25.68 -1.71 15.14
CA GLY A 76 -26.22 -0.60 14.34
C GLY A 76 -25.80 0.79 14.84
N THR A 77 -24.60 0.92 15.39
CA THR A 77 -24.05 2.20 15.84
C THR A 77 -23.60 3.00 14.61
N LEU A 78 -24.06 4.25 14.48
CA LEU A 78 -23.61 5.13 13.41
C LEU A 78 -22.07 5.30 13.48
N PRO A 79 -21.34 5.13 12.36
CA PRO A 79 -19.89 5.15 12.37
C PRO A 79 -19.35 6.56 12.66
N GLY A 80 -18.37 6.63 13.56
CA GLY A 80 -17.87 7.88 14.15
C GLY A 80 -16.49 7.72 14.80
N GLU A 81 -16.19 8.51 15.84
CA GLU A 81 -14.84 8.58 16.45
C GLU A 81 -14.28 7.22 16.88
N ASN A 82 -15.12 6.35 17.46
CA ASN A 82 -14.72 5.01 17.91
C ASN A 82 -14.66 3.96 16.78
N SER A 83 -15.07 4.30 15.55
CA SER A 83 -15.07 3.36 14.42
C SER A 83 -13.67 3.12 13.88
N THR A 84 -13.43 1.91 13.35
CA THR A 84 -12.22 1.58 12.61
C THR A 84 -12.20 2.20 11.22
N ASP A 85 -11.03 2.35 10.62
CA ASP A 85 -10.85 3.05 9.35
C ASP A 85 -11.61 2.36 8.20
N ASN A 86 -11.66 1.02 8.24
CA ASN A 86 -12.44 0.22 7.30
C ASN A 86 -13.97 0.32 7.52
N GLN A 87 -14.44 0.69 8.71
CA GLN A 87 -15.86 0.98 8.95
C GLN A 87 -16.24 2.34 8.35
N LEU A 88 -15.40 3.36 8.54
CA LEU A 88 -15.59 4.69 7.93
C LEU A 88 -15.56 4.60 6.39
N ALA A 89 -14.58 3.90 5.81
CA ALA A 89 -14.50 3.69 4.37
C ALA A 89 -15.74 2.95 3.81
N LYS A 90 -16.20 1.86 4.45
CA LYS A 90 -17.44 1.14 4.06
C LYS A 90 -18.72 1.95 4.28
N ALA A 91 -18.72 2.88 5.24
CA ALA A 91 -19.85 3.78 5.44
C ALA A 91 -19.92 4.82 4.31
N LEU A 92 -18.79 5.41 3.94
CA LEU A 92 -18.69 6.33 2.81
C LEU A 92 -18.99 5.63 1.47
N GLU A 93 -18.56 4.38 1.28
CA GLU A 93 -18.87 3.52 0.12
C GLU A 93 -20.39 3.32 -0.05
N LYS A 94 -21.11 3.05 1.05
CA LYS A 94 -22.58 2.92 1.06
C LYS A 94 -23.28 4.26 0.82
N SER A 95 -22.84 5.31 1.50
CA SER A 95 -23.43 6.65 1.40
C SER A 95 -23.02 7.40 0.14
N PHE A 96 -22.15 6.85 -0.71
CA PHE A 96 -21.70 7.45 -1.98
C PHE A 96 -22.88 7.88 -2.87
N GLY A 97 -24.01 7.14 -2.82
CA GLY A 97 -25.25 7.50 -3.53
C GLY A 97 -25.88 8.84 -3.12
N LEU A 98 -25.63 9.30 -1.89
CA LEU A 98 -26.15 10.56 -1.34
C LEU A 98 -25.26 11.77 -1.66
N LEU A 99 -24.01 11.54 -2.08
CA LEU A 99 -22.99 12.58 -2.23
C LEU A 99 -22.92 13.19 -3.64
N HIS A 100 -23.82 12.81 -4.56
CA HIS A 100 -23.83 13.29 -5.93
C HIS A 100 -23.94 14.83 -6.07
N SER A 101 -24.57 15.50 -5.10
CA SER A 101 -24.67 16.97 -5.04
C SER A 101 -23.35 17.68 -4.72
N PHE A 102 -22.35 16.98 -4.20
CA PHE A 102 -21.06 17.54 -3.78
C PHE A 102 -19.91 17.25 -4.77
N LEU A 103 -20.20 16.58 -5.89
CA LEU A 103 -19.20 16.20 -6.89
C LEU A 103 -18.58 17.45 -7.56
N ASN A 104 -17.26 17.46 -7.69
CA ASN A 104 -16.49 18.45 -8.46
C ASN A 104 -16.21 17.83 -9.85
N ASP A 105 -16.68 18.45 -10.93
CA ASP A 105 -16.60 17.90 -12.30
C ASP A 105 -17.08 16.44 -12.45
N GLY A 106 -18.12 16.08 -11.71
CA GLY A 106 -18.69 14.72 -11.68
C GLY A 106 -17.88 13.69 -10.87
N ARG A 107 -16.83 14.11 -10.15
CA ARG A 107 -15.96 13.26 -9.32
C ARG A 107 -16.01 13.69 -7.86
N LEU A 108 -15.73 12.77 -6.94
CA LEU A 108 -15.59 13.09 -5.51
C LEU A 108 -14.12 13.42 -5.24
N THR A 109 -13.79 14.71 -5.09
CA THR A 109 -12.40 15.18 -4.87
C THR A 109 -12.12 15.50 -3.40
N TRP A 110 -10.92 15.99 -3.09
CA TRP A 110 -10.60 16.46 -1.73
C TRP A 110 -11.46 17.68 -1.37
N LEU A 111 -11.62 18.64 -2.28
CA LEU A 111 -12.54 19.76 -2.11
C LEU A 111 -14.00 19.30 -1.94
N SER A 112 -14.44 18.20 -2.59
CA SER A 112 -15.77 17.61 -2.32
C SER A 112 -15.90 17.16 -0.87
N LEU A 113 -14.91 16.44 -0.31
CA LEU A 113 -14.95 16.03 1.11
C LEU A 113 -14.98 17.23 2.06
N GLN A 114 -14.20 18.29 1.78
CA GLN A 114 -14.23 19.51 2.56
C GLN A 114 -15.60 20.21 2.51
N ARG A 115 -16.25 20.28 1.33
CA ARG A 115 -17.61 20.81 1.18
C ARG A 115 -18.64 20.00 1.97
N ILE A 116 -18.58 18.66 1.91
CA ILE A 116 -19.46 17.77 2.69
C ILE A 116 -19.26 17.99 4.19
N ALA A 117 -18.01 18.04 4.65
CA ALA A 117 -17.70 18.27 6.06
C ALA A 117 -18.14 19.66 6.57
N ALA A 118 -18.19 20.66 5.69
CA ALA A 118 -18.71 22.00 6.00
C ALA A 118 -20.24 22.11 5.96
N HIS A 119 -20.95 21.11 5.42
CA HIS A 119 -22.41 21.15 5.27
C HIS A 119 -23.14 21.16 6.62
N PRO A 120 -24.24 21.93 6.79
CA PRO A 120 -25.06 21.85 7.99
C PRO A 120 -25.70 20.47 8.15
N LEU A 121 -26.05 20.13 9.39
CA LEU A 121 -26.83 18.92 9.70
C LEU A 121 -28.33 19.27 9.78
N GLY A 122 -29.20 18.28 9.54
CA GLY A 122 -30.65 18.39 9.72
C GLY A 122 -31.49 18.25 8.45
N GLU A 123 -30.88 17.99 7.29
CA GLU A 123 -31.62 17.72 6.04
C GLU A 123 -32.18 16.28 6.01
N SER A 124 -31.38 15.30 6.43
CA SER A 124 -31.83 13.92 6.66
C SER A 124 -30.81 13.14 7.49
N GLU A 125 -31.26 12.20 8.32
CA GLU A 125 -30.40 11.33 9.14
C GLU A 125 -29.32 10.61 8.31
N ALA A 126 -29.66 10.19 7.10
CA ALA A 126 -28.75 9.50 6.18
C ALA A 126 -27.64 10.41 5.64
N LEU A 127 -27.96 11.67 5.30
CA LEU A 127 -26.96 12.67 4.90
C LEU A 127 -26.13 13.13 6.11
N ASP A 128 -26.77 13.36 7.25
CA ASP A 128 -26.11 13.75 8.50
C ASP A 128 -25.07 12.70 8.95
N SER A 129 -25.41 11.41 8.84
CA SER A 129 -24.47 10.31 9.05
C SER A 129 -23.31 10.32 8.04
N ALA A 130 -23.58 10.60 6.75
CA ALA A 130 -22.52 10.70 5.75
C ALA A 130 -21.57 11.89 6.03
N ILE A 131 -22.11 13.03 6.47
CA ILE A 131 -21.34 14.22 6.88
C ILE A 131 -20.47 13.90 8.11
N GLN A 132 -21.00 13.19 9.11
CA GLN A 132 -20.22 12.74 10.26
C GLN A 132 -19.07 11.80 9.87
N VAL A 133 -19.34 10.82 8.99
CA VAL A 133 -18.31 9.91 8.46
C VAL A 133 -17.20 10.68 7.72
N VAL A 134 -17.55 11.65 6.87
CA VAL A 134 -16.55 12.47 6.16
C VAL A 134 -15.76 13.36 7.13
N ARG A 135 -16.39 13.93 8.16
CA ARG A 135 -15.69 14.68 9.23
C ARG A 135 -14.66 13.80 9.95
N GLU A 136 -14.98 12.55 10.28
CA GLU A 136 -14.03 11.62 10.90
C GLU A 136 -12.93 11.14 9.94
N ILE A 137 -13.22 10.99 8.64
CA ILE A 137 -12.20 10.69 7.62
C ILE A 137 -11.18 11.82 7.51
N LEU A 138 -11.62 13.08 7.47
CA LEU A 138 -10.73 14.24 7.38
C LEU A 138 -9.85 14.43 8.63
N LYS A 139 -10.31 13.97 9.81
CA LYS A 139 -9.49 13.90 11.04
C LYS A 139 -8.39 12.82 11.00
N ARG A 140 -8.41 11.92 10.01
CA ARG A 140 -7.51 10.76 9.91
C ARG A 140 -6.71 10.79 8.60
N PRO A 141 -5.58 11.52 8.55
CA PRO A 141 -4.74 11.63 7.35
C PRO A 141 -4.39 10.30 6.68
N ARG A 142 -4.07 9.25 7.46
CA ARG A 142 -3.74 7.91 6.94
C ARG A 142 -4.90 7.24 6.18
N LEU A 143 -6.13 7.44 6.64
CA LEU A 143 -7.35 6.97 5.97
C LEU A 143 -7.67 7.88 4.76
N SER A 144 -7.63 9.20 4.95
CA SER A 144 -7.83 10.19 3.89
C SER A 144 -6.91 9.97 2.67
N ASP A 145 -5.63 9.71 2.87
CA ASP A 145 -4.68 9.48 1.79
C ASP A 145 -4.88 8.13 1.07
N ALA A 146 -5.49 7.15 1.74
CA ALA A 146 -5.67 5.79 1.24
C ALA A 146 -6.98 5.55 0.47
N ILE A 147 -8.00 6.41 0.64
CA ILE A 147 -9.27 6.31 -0.10
C ILE A 147 -9.22 6.88 -1.53
N PHE A 148 -8.12 7.52 -1.92
CA PHE A 148 -7.94 8.04 -3.28
C PHE A 148 -7.65 6.94 -4.31
N SER A 149 -8.20 7.12 -5.51
CA SER A 149 -7.85 6.34 -6.70
C SER A 149 -6.44 6.67 -7.20
N ARG A 150 -6.00 5.95 -8.24
CA ARG A 150 -4.78 6.25 -9.01
C ARG A 150 -4.77 7.68 -9.58
N ASP A 151 -5.94 8.19 -9.94
CA ASP A 151 -6.13 9.42 -10.73
C ASP A 151 -6.45 10.64 -9.85
N GLY A 152 -6.58 10.44 -8.53
CA GLY A 152 -6.70 11.50 -7.52
C GLY A 152 -8.12 11.87 -7.11
N ASP A 153 -9.13 11.18 -7.65
CA ASP A 153 -10.51 11.22 -7.16
C ASP A 153 -10.81 10.05 -6.20
N ILE A 154 -12.02 10.02 -5.65
CA ILE A 154 -12.50 8.96 -4.76
C ILE A 154 -13.65 8.23 -5.45
N THR A 155 -13.52 6.91 -5.60
CA THR A 155 -14.51 6.02 -6.20
C THR A 155 -14.99 4.99 -5.20
N ARG A 156 -16.08 4.26 -5.51
CA ARG A 156 -16.49 3.13 -4.66
C ARG A 156 -15.42 2.04 -4.61
N ASP A 157 -14.72 1.81 -5.71
CA ASP A 157 -13.63 0.82 -5.78
C ASP A 157 -12.43 1.23 -4.93
N SER A 158 -12.05 2.51 -4.91
CA SER A 158 -10.95 2.99 -4.04
C SER A 158 -11.35 2.97 -2.56
N LEU A 159 -12.61 3.28 -2.23
CA LEU A 159 -13.16 3.12 -0.88
C LEU A 159 -13.19 1.65 -0.43
N SER A 160 -13.63 0.74 -1.31
CA SER A 160 -13.69 -0.69 -1.01
C SER A 160 -12.27 -1.29 -0.85
N ALA A 161 -11.32 -0.89 -1.70
CA ALA A 161 -9.92 -1.27 -1.57
C ALA A 161 -9.29 -0.74 -0.27
N ALA A 162 -9.51 0.53 0.07
CA ALA A 162 -9.09 1.10 1.35
C ALA A 162 -9.70 0.34 2.55
N ALA A 163 -10.98 -0.03 2.47
CA ALA A 163 -11.67 -0.79 3.51
C ALA A 163 -11.27 -2.28 3.61
N GLN A 164 -10.53 -2.80 2.64
CA GLN A 164 -9.91 -4.13 2.69
C GLN A 164 -8.47 -4.05 3.22
N ALA A 165 -7.73 -3.01 2.84
CA ALA A 165 -6.31 -2.86 3.16
C ALA A 165 -6.03 -2.16 4.51
N LEU A 166 -6.93 -1.29 4.98
CA LEU A 166 -6.80 -0.62 6.28
C LEU A 166 -7.33 -1.50 7.42
N GLN A 167 -6.48 -1.74 8.42
CA GLN A 167 -6.81 -2.46 9.64
C GLN A 167 -6.56 -1.55 10.85
N GLY A 168 -7.45 -1.59 11.84
CA GLY A 168 -7.41 -0.70 13.01
C GLY A 168 -8.11 0.65 12.82
N ASN A 169 -7.74 1.62 13.66
CA ASN A 169 -8.27 2.98 13.72
C ASN A 169 -7.07 3.93 13.76
N SER A 170 -6.96 4.90 12.84
CA SER A 170 -5.86 5.87 12.78
C SER A 170 -6.17 7.25 13.39
N SER A 171 -7.16 7.31 14.30
CA SER A 171 -7.43 8.50 15.11
C SER A 171 -6.24 8.83 16.01
N ALA A 172 -5.91 10.12 16.13
CA ALA A 172 -4.87 10.61 17.03
C ALA A 172 -5.14 10.33 18.52
N ASN A 173 -6.38 9.98 18.87
CA ASN A 173 -6.78 9.58 20.23
C ASN A 173 -6.45 8.10 20.55
N VAL A 174 -5.93 7.33 19.58
CA VAL A 174 -5.51 5.92 19.75
C VAL A 174 -4.00 5.84 19.97
N PHE A 175 -3.59 5.19 21.06
CA PHE A 175 -2.17 4.93 21.33
C PHE A 175 -1.59 3.93 20.32
N SER A 176 -0.40 4.25 19.79
CA SER A 176 0.37 3.38 18.90
C SER A 176 1.87 3.60 19.11
N GLN A 177 2.66 2.56 18.83
CA GLN A 177 4.12 2.63 18.77
C GLN A 177 4.64 3.15 17.42
N ASP A 178 3.80 3.13 16.37
CA ASP A 178 4.11 3.70 15.06
C ASP A 178 3.97 5.23 15.12
N PRO A 179 5.06 6.02 15.04
CA PRO A 179 4.97 7.49 15.16
C PRO A 179 4.16 8.12 14.02
N PHE A 180 4.02 7.42 12.89
CA PHE A 180 3.22 7.86 11.75
C PHE A 180 1.76 7.41 11.83
N HIS A 181 1.34 6.72 12.90
CA HIS A 181 0.03 6.07 13.01
C HIS A 181 -1.15 6.94 12.56
N ALA A 182 -1.25 8.15 13.12
CA ALA A 182 -2.27 9.16 12.79
C ALA A 182 -1.80 10.19 11.74
N GLN A 183 -0.61 10.01 11.15
CA GLN A 183 -0.01 10.94 10.19
C GLN A 183 -0.27 10.51 8.74
N GLY A 184 -0.24 11.49 7.83
CA GLY A 184 -0.44 11.28 6.40
C GLY A 184 0.80 10.69 5.71
N ASN A 185 0.63 10.39 4.44
CA ASN A 185 1.69 9.88 3.57
C ASN A 185 2.76 10.96 3.32
N ALA A 186 2.38 12.23 3.31
CA ALA A 186 3.31 13.36 3.19
C ALA A 186 4.39 13.36 4.29
N GLN A 187 4.00 13.13 5.55
CA GLN A 187 4.95 13.07 6.68
C GLN A 187 5.85 11.84 6.61
N VAL A 188 5.33 10.70 6.16
CA VAL A 188 6.14 9.48 5.93
C VAL A 188 7.17 9.70 4.81
N VAL A 189 6.79 10.39 3.74
CA VAL A 189 7.70 10.71 2.62
C VAL A 189 8.73 11.76 3.02
N GLU A 190 8.37 12.73 3.87
CA GLU A 190 9.29 13.71 4.44
C GLU A 190 10.32 13.05 5.39
N ALA A 191 9.91 12.09 6.22
CA ALA A 191 10.85 11.27 7.00
C ALA A 191 11.74 10.37 6.12
N LEU A 192 11.22 9.87 4.99
CA LEU A 192 12.06 9.16 4.01
C LEU A 192 13.07 10.11 3.33
N GLN A 193 12.71 11.38 3.12
CA GLN A 193 13.63 12.39 2.59
C GLN A 193 14.76 12.73 3.58
N SER A 194 14.49 12.78 4.89
CA SER A 194 15.53 13.04 5.90
C SER A 194 16.45 11.84 6.14
N GLU A 195 15.93 10.60 6.08
CA GLU A 195 16.75 9.38 6.16
C GLU A 195 17.43 8.99 4.83
N PHE A 196 17.08 9.65 3.71
CA PHE A 196 17.63 9.34 2.38
C PHE A 196 19.18 9.34 2.32
N PRO A 197 19.91 10.28 2.98
CA PRO A 197 21.38 10.26 2.97
C PRO A 197 22.01 9.03 3.62
N ASN A 198 21.32 8.42 4.58
CA ASN A 198 21.73 7.21 5.32
C ASN A 198 21.33 5.94 4.54
N LEU A 199 20.15 5.96 3.92
CA LEU A 199 19.56 4.81 3.26
C LEU A 199 20.00 4.63 1.79
N ARG A 200 20.34 5.69 1.06
CA ARG A 200 20.74 5.61 -0.35
C ARG A 200 21.97 4.72 -0.63
N ASP A 201 22.11 4.29 -1.87
CA ASP A 201 23.33 3.69 -2.41
C ASP A 201 24.18 4.78 -3.10
N LYS A 202 25.34 5.07 -2.51
CA LYS A 202 26.29 6.07 -3.02
C LYS A 202 26.97 5.64 -4.34
N ALA A 203 27.03 4.35 -4.64
CA ALA A 203 27.54 3.86 -5.94
C ALA A 203 26.54 4.09 -7.08
N MET A 204 25.25 4.30 -6.74
CA MET A 204 24.18 4.63 -7.69
C MET A 204 23.94 6.15 -7.86
N ASP A 205 24.54 7.02 -7.04
CA ASP A 205 24.43 8.49 -7.19
C ASP A 205 24.89 8.95 -8.58
N ARG A 206 24.13 9.81 -9.25
CA ARG A 206 24.47 10.44 -10.54
C ARG A 206 24.22 11.94 -10.49
N THR A 207 24.87 12.68 -11.38
CA THR A 207 24.57 14.10 -11.62
C THR A 207 24.10 14.25 -13.06
N TYR A 208 22.98 14.94 -13.27
CA TYR A 208 22.41 15.18 -14.60
C TYR A 208 21.90 16.63 -14.68
N LEU A 209 22.34 17.39 -15.69
CA LEU A 209 22.07 18.83 -15.83
C LEU A 209 22.34 19.61 -14.52
N PHE A 210 23.46 19.32 -13.86
CA PHE A 210 23.90 19.84 -12.56
C PHE A 210 23.04 19.45 -11.34
N GLU A 211 21.90 18.77 -11.50
CA GLU A 211 21.12 18.23 -10.39
C GLU A 211 21.67 16.88 -9.87
N PRO A 212 21.68 16.65 -8.54
CA PRO A 212 22.00 15.34 -7.97
C PRO A 212 20.78 14.39 -8.00
N TYR A 213 20.96 13.25 -8.66
CA TYR A 213 20.04 12.12 -8.68
C TYR A 213 20.59 11.03 -7.75
N GLN A 214 19.98 10.90 -6.58
CA GLN A 214 20.37 9.96 -5.53
C GLN A 214 19.35 8.82 -5.48
N TYR A 215 19.80 7.58 -5.26
CA TYR A 215 18.96 6.39 -5.41
C TYR A 215 18.94 5.49 -4.17
N LEU A 216 17.76 4.98 -3.85
CA LEU A 216 17.46 4.08 -2.74
C LEU A 216 16.75 2.84 -3.26
N GLU A 217 17.28 1.65 -2.95
CA GLU A 217 16.66 0.39 -3.34
C GLU A 217 15.49 0.02 -2.43
N ILE A 218 14.37 -0.38 -3.02
CA ILE A 218 13.16 -0.82 -2.30
C ILE A 218 13.44 -2.12 -1.52
N ALA A 219 14.35 -2.97 -2.00
CA ALA A 219 14.81 -4.14 -1.26
C ALA A 219 15.52 -3.77 0.05
N LYS A 220 16.34 -2.69 0.07
CA LYS A 220 16.95 -2.18 1.30
C LYS A 220 15.90 -1.69 2.30
N LEU A 221 14.83 -1.03 1.86
CA LEU A 221 13.70 -0.68 2.74
C LEU A 221 13.00 -1.91 3.33
N ARG A 222 12.82 -2.98 2.54
CA ARG A 222 12.27 -4.26 3.03
C ARG A 222 13.15 -4.95 4.07
N VAL A 223 14.47 -4.71 4.05
CA VAL A 223 15.40 -5.15 5.10
C VAL A 223 15.33 -4.25 6.34
N VAL A 224 15.33 -2.92 6.16
CA VAL A 224 15.25 -1.94 7.26
C VAL A 224 14.00 -2.16 8.11
N MET A 225 12.84 -2.41 7.50
CA MET A 225 11.58 -2.63 8.22
C MET A 225 11.51 -3.92 9.06
N GLN A 226 12.52 -4.81 8.99
CA GLN A 226 12.62 -6.00 9.86
C GLN A 226 13.37 -5.72 11.18
N ASP A 227 13.85 -4.48 11.39
CA ASP A 227 14.74 -4.08 12.49
C ASP A 227 15.93 -5.04 12.71
N PRO A 228 16.83 -5.19 11.72
CA PRO A 228 18.02 -6.02 11.88
C PRO A 228 18.98 -5.39 12.89
N TYR A 229 19.61 -6.21 13.72
CA TYR A 229 20.69 -5.77 14.60
C TYR A 229 21.95 -5.39 13.80
N GLU A 230 22.78 -4.53 14.39
CA GLU A 230 24.15 -4.32 13.95
C GLU A 230 24.94 -5.62 14.18
N VAL A 231 25.79 -5.99 13.23
CA VAL A 231 26.60 -7.21 13.28
C VAL A 231 28.08 -6.89 13.07
N ASP A 232 28.94 -7.68 13.68
CA ASP A 232 30.39 -7.55 13.59
C ASP A 232 30.97 -8.12 12.27
N GLN A 233 32.30 -8.32 12.22
CA GLN A 233 32.98 -8.87 11.05
C GLN A 233 32.80 -10.40 10.92
N GLN A 234 32.30 -11.06 11.96
CA GLN A 234 32.04 -12.48 12.04
C GLN A 234 30.57 -12.79 11.72
N GLY A 235 29.70 -11.78 11.81
CA GLY A 235 28.26 -11.86 11.56
C GLY A 235 27.43 -11.93 12.84
N GLU A 236 28.05 -11.85 14.02
CA GLU A 236 27.37 -11.95 15.31
C GLU A 236 26.79 -10.58 15.73
N PRO A 237 25.65 -10.54 16.44
CA PRO A 237 25.02 -9.27 16.84
C PRO A 237 25.89 -8.47 17.83
N VAL A 238 26.13 -7.20 17.51
CA VAL A 238 26.84 -6.26 18.39
C VAL A 238 25.96 -5.96 19.60
N VAL A 239 26.47 -6.24 20.80
CA VAL A 239 25.77 -6.00 22.07
C VAL A 239 26.05 -4.59 22.58
N ASP A 240 25.00 -3.87 22.97
CA ASP A 240 25.10 -2.59 23.67
C ASP A 240 25.57 -2.84 25.12
N THR A 241 26.71 -2.27 25.48
CA THR A 241 27.36 -2.46 26.79
C THR A 241 26.60 -1.84 27.96
N SER A 242 25.61 -0.97 27.71
CA SER A 242 24.77 -0.34 28.74
C SER A 242 23.51 -1.14 29.07
N THR A 243 23.02 -1.97 28.13
CA THR A 243 21.77 -2.75 28.30
C THR A 243 21.98 -4.26 28.30
N GLY A 244 23.10 -4.75 27.73
CA GLY A 244 23.32 -6.17 27.48
C GLY A 244 22.49 -6.75 26.32
N MET A 245 21.78 -5.91 25.56
CA MET A 245 20.93 -6.32 24.45
C MET A 245 21.63 -6.13 23.09
N PRO A 246 21.27 -6.90 22.05
CA PRO A 246 21.68 -6.63 20.67
C PRO A 246 21.25 -5.22 20.24
N LYS A 247 22.16 -4.48 19.62
CA LYS A 247 21.99 -3.10 19.20
C LYS A 247 21.31 -3.04 17.82
N SER A 248 20.20 -2.31 17.67
CA SER A 248 19.55 -2.12 16.36
C SER A 248 20.46 -1.37 15.37
N LYS A 249 20.44 -1.79 14.10
CA LYS A 249 21.28 -1.20 13.02
C LYS A 249 20.76 0.14 12.52
N TYR A 250 19.50 0.43 12.77
CA TYR A 250 18.79 1.63 12.32
C TYR A 250 18.06 2.26 13.52
N SER A 251 17.70 3.54 13.42
CA SER A 251 16.83 4.18 14.40
C SER A 251 15.39 3.63 14.28
N GLU A 252 14.64 3.60 15.39
CA GLU A 252 13.22 3.20 15.36
C GLU A 252 12.43 4.02 14.32
N LEU A 253 12.71 5.33 14.24
CA LEU A 253 12.10 6.22 13.24
C LEU A 253 12.38 5.76 11.81
N CYS A 254 13.61 5.34 11.51
CA CYS A 254 14.00 4.82 10.19
C CYS A 254 13.30 3.48 9.88
N VAL A 255 13.20 2.58 10.87
CA VAL A 255 12.44 1.32 10.78
C VAL A 255 10.95 1.59 10.50
N TYR A 256 10.31 2.47 11.28
CA TYR A 256 8.90 2.83 11.09
C TYR A 256 8.66 3.60 9.78
N THR A 257 9.62 4.41 9.32
CA THR A 257 9.55 5.09 8.02
C THR A 257 9.57 4.06 6.90
N ALA A 258 10.55 3.15 6.88
CA ALA A 258 10.62 2.07 5.89
C ALA A 258 9.37 1.20 5.90
N LYS A 259 8.89 0.82 7.09
CA LYS A 259 7.65 0.06 7.29
C LYS A 259 6.44 0.78 6.71
N ASN A 260 6.23 2.06 7.02
CA ASN A 260 5.10 2.82 6.49
C ASN A 260 5.21 3.04 4.97
N ILE A 261 6.40 3.19 4.39
CA ILE A 261 6.57 3.26 2.93
C ILE A 261 6.14 1.94 2.26
N ILE A 262 6.52 0.79 2.80
CA ILE A 262 6.24 -0.53 2.22
C ILE A 262 4.80 -1.02 2.50
N GLU A 263 4.28 -0.85 3.72
CA GLU A 263 3.02 -1.44 4.17
C GLU A 263 1.77 -0.57 3.90
N ARG A 264 1.92 0.74 3.63
CA ARG A 264 0.74 1.61 3.44
C ARG A 264 0.03 1.36 2.11
N PRO A 265 -1.32 1.26 2.11
CA PRO A 265 -2.10 1.09 0.87
C PRO A 265 -1.77 2.18 -0.15
N GLY A 266 -1.40 1.78 -1.37
CA GLY A 266 -1.14 2.68 -2.49
C GLY A 266 0.13 3.53 -2.42
N LEU A 267 0.81 3.64 -1.28
CA LEU A 267 1.93 4.58 -1.10
C LEU A 267 3.13 4.23 -2.00
N LEU A 268 3.75 3.06 -1.83
CA LEU A 268 4.88 2.64 -2.67
C LEU A 268 4.56 2.69 -4.19
N PRO A 269 3.44 2.12 -4.69
CA PRO A 269 3.08 2.22 -6.11
C PRO A 269 2.84 3.64 -6.61
N SER A 270 2.53 4.60 -5.74
CA SER A 270 2.41 6.02 -6.12
C SER A 270 3.77 6.72 -6.19
N LEU A 271 4.71 6.37 -5.29
CA LEU A 271 6.10 6.86 -5.31
C LEU A 271 6.88 6.34 -6.52
N GLU A 272 6.66 5.08 -6.91
CA GLU A 272 7.20 4.50 -8.14
C GLU A 272 6.62 5.23 -9.37
N ARG A 273 5.30 5.45 -9.42
CA ARG A 273 4.61 6.13 -10.52
C ARG A 273 5.04 7.59 -10.71
N ALA A 274 5.33 8.32 -9.63
CA ALA A 274 5.76 9.73 -9.67
C ALA A 274 7.02 9.94 -10.54
N SER A 275 7.85 8.90 -10.70
CA SER A 275 9.05 8.94 -11.55
C SER A 275 8.77 8.94 -13.05
N GLY A 276 7.68 8.29 -13.51
CA GLY A 276 7.47 7.93 -14.92
C GLY A 276 7.02 9.09 -15.83
N ALA A 277 6.75 10.27 -15.27
CA ALA A 277 6.20 11.42 -15.99
C ALA A 277 7.25 12.49 -16.37
N ARG A 278 8.52 12.09 -16.52
CA ARG A 278 9.64 13.00 -16.85
C ARG A 278 9.98 12.96 -18.34
N LEU A 279 9.96 14.13 -18.99
CA LEU A 279 10.47 14.34 -20.36
C LEU A 279 12.00 14.43 -20.41
N PHE A 280 12.64 14.77 -19.30
CA PHE A 280 14.09 14.93 -19.16
C PHE A 280 14.56 14.35 -17.82
N GLY A 281 15.77 13.79 -17.80
CA GLY A 281 16.35 13.08 -16.66
C GLY A 281 16.76 11.64 -17.01
N PRO A 282 17.43 10.94 -16.08
CA PRO A 282 17.67 9.50 -16.21
C PRO A 282 16.34 8.72 -16.21
N PRO A 283 16.25 7.58 -16.91
CA PRO A 283 15.04 6.77 -16.98
C PRO A 283 14.66 6.20 -15.60
N HIS A 284 13.38 5.81 -15.44
CA HIS A 284 12.93 5.05 -14.29
C HIS A 284 13.72 3.73 -14.17
N LYS A 285 14.12 3.38 -12.94
CA LYS A 285 14.75 2.11 -12.59
C LYS A 285 13.82 1.35 -11.66
N GLU A 286 13.23 0.27 -12.16
CA GLU A 286 12.32 -0.59 -11.39
C GLU A 286 13.01 -1.13 -10.13
N GLY A 287 12.31 -1.11 -8.99
CA GLY A 287 12.87 -1.49 -7.69
C GLY A 287 13.62 -0.36 -6.96
N TRP A 288 13.67 0.87 -7.50
CA TRP A 288 14.42 1.99 -6.92
C TRP A 288 13.57 3.27 -6.80
N LEU A 289 13.69 3.92 -5.64
CA LEU A 289 13.20 5.28 -5.40
C LEU A 289 14.36 6.26 -5.59
N SER A 290 14.10 7.43 -6.18
CA SER A 290 15.06 8.54 -6.22
C SER A 290 14.60 9.71 -5.36
N ASN A 291 15.52 10.54 -4.87
CA ASN A 291 15.19 11.83 -4.23
C ASN A 291 14.23 12.66 -5.12
N LYS A 292 14.49 12.68 -6.43
CA LYS A 292 13.71 13.34 -7.48
C LYS A 292 12.35 12.68 -7.77
N ASN A 293 12.06 11.51 -7.22
CA ASN A 293 10.70 10.94 -7.16
C ASN A 293 9.94 11.47 -5.94
N LEU A 294 10.60 11.54 -4.77
CA LEU A 294 9.97 11.94 -3.50
C LEU A 294 9.55 13.42 -3.53
N GLU A 295 10.42 14.30 -4.04
CA GLU A 295 10.10 15.72 -4.29
C GLU A 295 8.82 15.84 -5.13
N ARG A 296 8.79 15.20 -6.31
CA ARG A 296 7.69 15.27 -7.28
C ARG A 296 6.40 14.60 -6.79
N TRP A 297 6.51 13.57 -5.95
CA TRP A 297 5.34 12.96 -5.32
C TRP A 297 4.65 13.94 -4.37
N ARG A 298 5.41 14.73 -3.60
CA ARG A 298 4.85 15.77 -2.71
C ARG A 298 4.14 16.85 -3.52
N GLU A 299 4.78 17.36 -4.58
CA GLU A 299 4.14 18.30 -5.53
C GLU A 299 2.80 17.79 -6.05
N GLN A 300 2.69 16.47 -6.33
CA GLN A 300 1.46 15.83 -6.80
C GLN A 300 0.41 15.65 -5.69
N ASP A 301 0.83 15.38 -4.45
CA ASP A 301 -0.08 15.27 -3.31
C ASP A 301 -0.66 16.63 -2.91
N ASP A 302 0.17 17.66 -2.84
CA ASP A 302 -0.23 19.05 -2.57
C ASP A 302 -1.14 19.60 -3.68
N ALA A 303 -0.81 19.34 -4.95
CA ALA A 303 -1.65 19.71 -6.09
C ALA A 303 -2.98 18.93 -6.18
N ARG A 304 -3.07 17.75 -5.55
CA ARG A 304 -4.32 17.00 -5.39
C ARG A 304 -5.16 17.55 -4.23
N LYS A 305 -4.53 17.92 -3.12
CA LYS A 305 -5.19 18.49 -1.92
C LYS A 305 -5.65 19.94 -2.10
N THR A 306 -5.52 20.48 -3.31
CA THR A 306 -6.05 21.77 -3.77
C THR A 306 -7.13 21.64 -4.87
N ARG A 307 -7.70 20.44 -5.07
CA ARG A 307 -8.71 20.11 -6.12
C ARG A 307 -9.91 19.31 -5.61
#